data_AF-A0A9P8MY57-F1
#
_entry.id   AF-A0A9P8MY57-F1
#
_cell.length_a   1.000
_cell.length_b   1.000
_cell.length_c   1.000
_cell.angle_alpha   90.00
_cell.angle_beta   90.00
_cell.angle_gamma   90.00
#
_symmetry.space_group_name_H-M   'P 1'
#
loop_
_entity.id
_entity.type
_entity.pdbx_description
1 polymer ?
#
loop_
_entity_poly.entity_id
_entity_poly.type
_entity_poly.pdbx_seq_one_letter_code
_entity_poly.pdbx_strand_id
1 'polypeptide(L)'
;MMLQSGPFASGLALPHWGVHARLLMRRDGDEEGGKEDQANRRGDGFDAVDPAEKDFDDAMRFGTRTRYNPSLTLESLAEFMPATPSTPAGCAAAALQNLSLLGPADPIGAPLDLQARSYAQDLEASGVRFFADANAREEAEAFLQQKRRDEAAAAAAKEGGDVAASGISSSEERIIQPADETVRQVIVDRAIVGQHEAPQYATDPIGLARSWHLRAETYSQNDVDQFEKKLQSLLSKAGKAGAPQGAGRNARAA
;
A
#
# COMPACT_ATOMS: atom_id res chain seq x y z
N MET A 1 46.01 -10.96 12.62
CA MET A 1 45.37 -12.01 13.44
C MET A 1 44.11 -12.44 12.73
N MET A 2 44.13 -13.66 12.20
CA MET A 2 42.99 -14.36 11.62
C MET A 2 42.11 -14.91 12.74
N LEU A 3 40.78 -14.85 12.60
CA LEU A 3 39.77 -15.70 13.26
C LEU A 3 38.53 -15.63 12.36
N GLN A 4 38.44 -16.50 11.35
CA GLN A 4 37.83 -17.84 11.32
C GLN A 4 36.29 -17.84 11.42
N SER A 5 35.72 -18.32 10.32
CA SER A 5 34.34 -18.61 9.97
C SER A 5 33.73 -19.76 10.77
N GLY A 6 32.41 -19.72 10.97
CA GLY A 6 31.58 -20.87 11.29
C GLY A 6 30.11 -20.64 10.88
N PRO A 7 29.51 -21.48 10.02
CA PRO A 7 28.12 -21.33 9.56
C PRO A 7 27.10 -21.95 10.53
N PHE A 8 26.01 -21.23 10.80
CA PHE A 8 24.82 -21.73 11.48
C PHE A 8 24.01 -22.62 10.50
N ALA A 9 24.02 -23.92 10.75
CA ALA A 9 23.15 -24.88 10.09
C ALA A 9 21.85 -25.03 10.90
N SER A 10 20.77 -24.38 10.46
CA SER A 10 19.42 -24.60 10.98
C SER A 10 18.79 -25.78 10.24
N GLY A 11 18.99 -26.99 10.77
CA GLY A 11 18.31 -28.19 10.33
C GLY A 11 16.85 -28.19 10.78
N LEU A 12 15.94 -27.91 9.85
CA LEU A 12 14.50 -28.20 9.97
C LEU A 12 14.30 -29.72 9.98
N ALA A 13 14.15 -30.29 11.17
CA ALA A 13 13.76 -31.68 11.35
C ALA A 13 12.23 -31.80 11.25
N LEU A 14 11.75 -32.32 10.13
CA LEU A 14 10.37 -32.77 9.95
C LEU A 14 10.14 -34.06 10.78
N PRO A 15 9.11 -34.16 11.63
CA PRO A 15 8.80 -35.41 12.31
C PRO A 15 8.20 -36.43 11.34
N HIS A 16 8.86 -37.57 11.22
CA HIS A 16 8.38 -38.74 10.49
C HIS A 16 7.11 -39.28 11.18
N TRP A 17 6.07 -39.62 10.40
CA TRP A 17 4.92 -40.37 10.90
C TRP A 17 5.13 -41.84 10.54
N GLY A 18 5.56 -42.63 11.53
CA GLY A 18 5.75 -44.07 11.39
C GLY A 18 4.44 -44.83 11.64
N VAL A 19 3.89 -45.43 10.60
CA VAL A 19 2.75 -46.36 10.69
C VAL A 19 3.28 -47.73 11.12
N HIS A 20 3.10 -48.10 12.39
CA HIS A 20 3.42 -49.44 12.88
C HIS A 20 2.17 -50.34 12.87
N ALA A 21 2.19 -51.33 11.97
CA ALA A 21 1.26 -52.45 11.94
C ALA A 21 1.43 -53.32 13.19
N ARG A 22 0.37 -53.47 13.99
CA ARG A 22 0.34 -54.29 15.20
C ARG A 22 0.13 -55.76 14.86
N LEU A 23 1.19 -56.55 15.03
CA LEU A 23 1.19 -58.02 14.94
C LEU A 23 0.36 -58.62 16.09
N LEU A 24 -0.65 -59.43 15.78
CA LEU A 24 -1.47 -60.19 16.74
C LEU A 24 -0.74 -61.48 17.15
N MET A 25 -0.32 -61.57 18.41
CA MET A 25 0.04 -62.83 19.08
C MET A 25 -1.06 -63.16 20.08
N ARG A 26 -1.83 -64.21 19.80
CA ARG A 26 -2.72 -64.89 20.76
C ARG A 26 -1.87 -65.70 21.73
N ARG A 27 -2.14 -65.59 23.02
CA ARG A 27 -1.70 -66.54 24.04
C ARG A 27 -2.84 -66.73 25.04
N ASP A 28 -3.34 -67.95 25.07
CA ASP A 28 -4.37 -68.45 25.98
C ASP A 28 -3.87 -68.47 27.43
N GLY A 29 -4.80 -68.30 28.38
CA GLY A 29 -4.55 -68.44 29.81
C GLY A 29 -5.80 -68.06 30.62
N ASP A 30 -6.55 -69.08 31.03
CA ASP A 30 -7.69 -69.04 31.94
C ASP A 30 -7.32 -68.46 33.32
N GLU A 31 -8.19 -67.66 33.93
CA GLU A 31 -8.49 -67.71 35.37
C GLU A 31 -9.76 -66.91 35.72
N GLU A 32 -10.67 -67.59 36.43
CA GLU A 32 -11.95 -67.10 36.95
C GLU A 32 -11.77 -66.08 38.09
N GLY A 33 -12.60 -65.03 38.10
CA GLY A 33 -12.83 -64.23 39.30
C GLY A 33 -13.40 -62.84 39.03
N GLY A 34 -14.61 -62.56 39.53
CA GLY A 34 -15.11 -61.20 39.73
C GLY A 34 -16.00 -60.63 38.64
N LYS A 35 -17.20 -61.19 38.46
CA LYS A 35 -18.32 -60.47 37.84
C LYS A 35 -18.92 -59.56 38.93
N GLU A 36 -18.71 -58.25 38.85
CA GLU A 36 -19.76 -57.24 39.10
C GLU A 36 -19.36 -55.75 38.90
N ASP A 37 -18.10 -55.39 38.68
CA ASP A 37 -17.71 -53.96 38.54
C ASP A 37 -17.22 -53.53 37.14
N GLN A 38 -17.53 -54.31 36.08
CA GLN A 38 -16.98 -54.08 34.73
C GLN A 38 -17.97 -53.61 33.66
N ALA A 39 -19.20 -53.25 34.05
CA ALA A 39 -20.21 -52.76 33.10
C ALA A 39 -20.11 -51.25 32.79
N ASN A 40 -19.41 -50.46 33.62
CA ASN A 40 -19.25 -49.00 33.44
C ASN A 40 -17.83 -48.56 33.03
N ARG A 41 -16.95 -49.51 32.68
CA ARG A 41 -15.58 -49.22 32.18
C ARG A 41 -15.41 -49.46 30.68
N ARG A 42 -16.51 -49.46 29.93
CA ARG A 42 -16.45 -49.19 28.48
C ARG A 42 -16.51 -47.68 28.30
N GLY A 43 -15.53 -46.98 28.88
CA GLY A 43 -15.24 -45.61 28.48
C GLY A 43 -14.80 -45.73 27.03
N ASP A 44 -15.58 -45.14 26.13
CA ASP A 44 -15.28 -45.14 24.71
C ASP A 44 -13.84 -44.64 24.56
N GLY A 45 -12.96 -45.42 23.91
CA GLY A 45 -11.57 -44.99 23.68
C GLY A 45 -11.49 -43.72 22.82
N PHE A 46 -12.64 -43.30 22.28
CA PHE A 46 -12.89 -42.10 21.51
C PHE A 46 -13.53 -40.95 22.32
N ASP A 47 -13.96 -41.18 23.57
CA ASP A 47 -14.53 -40.13 24.45
C ASP A 47 -13.45 -39.26 25.10
N ALA A 48 -12.24 -39.82 25.29
CA ALA A 48 -11.11 -39.08 25.82
C ALA A 48 -10.36 -38.37 24.69
N VAL A 49 -10.74 -37.11 24.41
CA VAL A 49 -9.99 -36.24 23.49
C VAL A 49 -8.51 -36.26 23.87
N ASP A 50 -7.63 -36.52 22.89
CA ASP A 50 -6.18 -36.59 23.06
C ASP A 50 -5.70 -35.27 23.69
N PRO A 51 -4.83 -35.28 24.73
CA PRO A 51 -4.21 -34.07 25.25
C PRO A 51 -3.70 -33.11 24.17
N ALA A 52 -3.11 -33.61 23.08
CA ALA A 52 -2.64 -32.77 21.98
C ALA A 52 -3.80 -32.10 21.20
N GLU A 53 -4.92 -32.79 21.05
CA GLU A 53 -6.13 -32.26 20.42
C GLU A 53 -6.85 -31.27 21.34
N LYS A 54 -6.85 -31.50 22.66
CA LYS A 54 -7.34 -30.53 23.65
C LYS A 54 -6.53 -29.24 23.63
N ASP A 55 -5.20 -29.33 23.63
CA ASP A 55 -4.33 -28.14 23.59
C ASP A 55 -4.53 -27.34 22.30
N PHE A 56 -4.74 -28.03 21.17
CA PHE A 56 -5.06 -27.39 19.89
C PHE A 56 -6.44 -26.73 19.90
N ASP A 57 -7.47 -27.43 20.37
CA ASP A 57 -8.83 -26.89 20.48
C ASP A 57 -8.89 -25.70 21.45
N ASP A 58 -8.18 -25.77 22.57
CA ASP A 58 -8.04 -24.66 23.52
C ASP A 58 -7.29 -23.47 22.88
N ALA A 59 -6.23 -23.72 22.10
CA ALA A 59 -5.53 -22.68 21.37
C ALA A 59 -6.41 -22.03 20.28
N MET A 60 -7.26 -22.80 19.61
CA MET A 60 -8.20 -22.29 18.59
C MET A 60 -9.39 -21.53 19.22
N ARG A 61 -9.89 -22.00 20.37
CA ARG A 61 -11.03 -21.39 21.08
C ARG A 61 -10.65 -20.16 21.89
N PHE A 62 -9.54 -20.23 22.63
CA PHE A 62 -9.11 -19.21 23.58
C PHE A 62 -7.89 -18.42 23.12
N GLY A 63 -7.27 -18.81 22.01
CA GLY A 63 -6.01 -18.23 21.53
C GLY A 63 -4.79 -18.77 22.27
N THR A 64 -3.61 -18.50 21.73
CA THR A 64 -2.33 -18.83 22.39
C THR A 64 -1.82 -17.66 23.22
N ARG A 65 -1.27 -17.93 24.41
CA ARG A 65 -0.59 -16.90 25.23
C ARG A 65 0.71 -16.48 24.56
N THR A 66 0.71 -15.32 23.92
CA THR A 66 1.92 -14.71 23.36
C THR A 66 2.55 -13.75 24.37
N ARG A 67 3.88 -13.61 24.32
CA ARG A 67 4.60 -12.67 25.19
C ARG A 67 4.50 -11.27 24.59
N TYR A 68 3.88 -10.35 25.31
CA TYR A 68 3.88 -8.94 24.94
C TYR A 68 5.23 -8.31 25.30
N ASN A 69 5.90 -7.70 24.31
CA ASN A 69 7.13 -6.97 24.50
C ASN A 69 6.91 -5.48 24.11
N PRO A 70 6.53 -4.62 25.07
CA PRO A 70 6.29 -3.22 24.75
C PRO A 70 7.61 -2.53 24.39
N SER A 71 7.63 -1.87 23.24
CA SER A 71 8.68 -0.94 22.85
C SER A 71 8.04 0.39 22.48
N LEU A 72 8.52 1.48 23.07
CA LEU A 72 8.12 2.84 22.72
C LEU A 72 9.38 3.66 22.49
N THR A 73 9.55 4.15 21.26
CA THR A 73 10.65 5.04 20.88
C THR A 73 10.08 6.38 20.42
N LEU A 74 10.92 7.42 20.40
CA LEU A 74 10.51 8.70 19.83
C LEU A 74 10.22 8.58 18.33
N GLU A 75 10.93 7.68 17.65
CA GLU A 75 10.72 7.38 16.23
C GLU A 75 9.34 6.75 16.00
N SER A 76 8.91 5.80 16.85
CA SER A 76 7.56 5.20 16.73
C SER A 76 6.43 6.20 16.99
N LEU A 77 6.72 7.31 17.65
CA LEU A 77 5.74 8.39 17.87
C LEU A 77 5.72 9.41 16.74
N ALA A 78 6.75 9.46 15.89
CA ALA A 78 6.88 10.46 14.83
C ALA A 78 5.70 10.43 13.84
N GLU A 79 5.17 9.23 13.58
CA GLU A 79 4.01 8.99 12.71
C GLU A 79 2.71 9.60 13.25
N PHE A 80 2.59 9.75 14.57
CA PHE A 80 1.40 10.29 15.24
C PHE A 80 1.55 11.76 15.63
N MET A 81 2.65 12.40 15.23
CA MET A 81 2.87 13.81 15.53
C MET A 81 1.88 14.68 14.76
N PRO A 82 1.39 15.77 15.36
CA PRO A 82 0.49 16.68 14.66
C PRO A 82 1.24 17.35 13.50
N ALA A 83 0.59 17.41 12.33
CA ALA A 83 1.11 18.05 11.12
C ALA A 83 1.15 19.58 11.27
N THR A 84 2.12 20.07 12.02
CA THR A 84 2.38 21.49 12.25
C THR A 84 3.76 21.87 11.69
N PRO A 85 3.87 22.82 10.76
CA PRO A 85 5.14 23.15 10.10
C PRO A 85 6.12 23.94 10.99
N SER A 86 5.88 24.00 12.31
CA SER A 86 6.68 24.76 13.27
C SER A 86 7.81 23.95 13.89
N THR A 87 7.72 22.63 13.87
CA THR A 87 8.72 21.73 14.47
C THR A 87 9.21 20.71 13.45
N PRO A 88 10.45 20.20 13.54
CA PRO A 88 10.94 19.19 12.60
C PRO A 88 10.04 17.95 12.51
N ALA A 89 9.52 17.49 13.64
CA ALA A 89 8.60 16.37 13.70
C ALA A 89 7.24 16.69 13.04
N GLY A 90 6.71 17.90 13.26
CA GLY A 90 5.48 18.34 12.61
C GLY A 90 5.64 18.60 11.11
N CYS A 91 6.82 19.04 10.65
CA CYS A 91 7.15 19.12 9.23
C CYS A 91 7.18 17.73 8.57
N ALA A 92 7.76 16.73 9.25
CA ALA A 92 7.74 15.35 8.78
C ALA A 92 6.31 14.80 8.70
N ALA A 93 5.49 15.04 9.73
CA ALA A 93 4.08 14.65 9.72
C ALA A 93 3.28 15.37 8.61
N ALA A 94 3.53 16.65 8.37
CA ALA A 94 2.92 17.40 7.27
C ALA A 94 3.32 16.83 5.89
N ALA A 95 4.59 16.43 5.71
CA ALA A 95 5.04 15.79 4.49
C ALA A 95 4.37 14.42 4.29
N LEU A 96 4.29 13.58 5.33
CA LEU A 96 3.63 12.28 5.28
C LEU A 96 2.13 12.40 4.97
N GLN A 97 1.45 13.37 5.57
CA GLN A 97 0.04 13.65 5.29
C GLN A 97 -0.18 14.08 3.82
N ASN A 98 0.72 14.87 3.25
CA ASN A 98 0.60 15.24 1.84
C ASN A 98 0.93 14.06 0.91
N LEU A 99 1.88 13.20 1.28
CA LEU A 99 2.18 11.99 0.52
C LEU A 99 0.99 11.00 0.51
N SER A 100 0.27 10.86 1.62
CA SER A 100 -0.91 10.00 1.68
C SER A 100 -2.11 10.52 0.88
N LEU A 101 -2.14 11.82 0.53
CA LEU A 101 -3.17 12.40 -0.33
C LEU A 101 -2.96 12.15 -1.82
N LEU A 102 -1.76 11.73 -2.24
CA LEU A 102 -1.43 11.57 -3.68
C LEU A 102 -2.06 10.34 -4.34
N GLY A 103 -2.51 9.38 -3.55
CA GLY A 103 -3.08 8.13 -4.07
C GLY A 103 -3.76 7.32 -2.99
N PRO A 104 -4.13 6.06 -3.29
CA PRO A 104 -4.55 5.10 -2.28
C PRO A 104 -3.47 5.00 -1.20
N ALA A 105 -3.88 5.09 0.06
CA ALA A 105 -2.96 5.17 1.18
C ALA A 105 -3.49 4.38 2.36
N ASP A 106 -2.56 3.71 3.05
CA ASP A 106 -2.83 3.18 4.38
C ASP A 106 -2.81 4.35 5.39
N PRO A 107 -3.62 4.29 6.46
CA PRO A 107 -3.56 5.29 7.50
C PRO A 107 -2.20 5.25 8.21
N ILE A 108 -1.65 6.43 8.46
CA ILE A 108 -0.34 6.58 9.11
C ILE A 108 -0.39 5.99 10.52
N GLY A 109 0.57 5.13 10.86
CA GLY A 109 0.67 4.46 12.16
C GLY A 109 -0.35 3.34 12.40
N ALA A 110 -1.19 3.03 11.42
CA ALA A 110 -2.14 1.92 11.49
C ALA A 110 -2.19 1.20 10.13
N PRO A 111 -1.08 0.54 9.72
CA PRO A 111 -1.05 -0.22 8.48
C PRO A 111 -2.21 -1.22 8.47
N LEU A 112 -2.92 -1.27 7.33
CA LEU A 112 -3.93 -2.29 7.11
C LEU A 112 -3.20 -3.55 6.67
N ASP A 113 -3.37 -4.70 7.32
CA ASP A 113 -2.81 -5.98 6.85
C ASP A 113 -3.57 -6.49 5.61
N LEU A 114 -3.47 -5.74 4.51
CA LEU A 114 -4.07 -6.11 3.24
C LEU A 114 -3.20 -7.14 2.52
N GLN A 115 -3.82 -7.91 1.62
CA GLN A 115 -3.08 -8.87 0.82
C GLN A 115 -2.16 -8.15 -0.18
N ALA A 116 -0.97 -8.71 -0.44
CA ALA A 116 -0.03 -8.24 -1.46
C ALA A 116 -0.70 -7.94 -2.82
N ARG A 117 -1.69 -8.75 -3.19
CA ARG A 117 -2.47 -8.58 -4.42
C ARG A 117 -3.26 -7.29 -4.47
N SER A 118 -3.93 -6.88 -3.38
CA SER A 118 -4.70 -5.63 -3.36
C SER A 118 -3.78 -4.42 -3.46
N TYR A 119 -2.62 -4.46 -2.81
CA TYR A 119 -1.62 -3.40 -2.93
C TYR A 119 -1.10 -3.24 -4.36
N ALA A 120 -0.80 -4.35 -5.02
CA ALA A 120 -0.38 -4.35 -6.41
C ALA A 120 -1.47 -3.82 -7.35
N GLN A 121 -2.73 -4.19 -7.12
CA GLN A 121 -3.87 -3.71 -7.91
C GLN A 121 -4.07 -2.20 -7.79
N ASP A 122 -4.02 -1.67 -6.56
CA ASP A 122 -4.14 -0.23 -6.32
C ASP A 122 -3.00 0.51 -7.02
N LEU A 123 -1.77 0.00 -6.91
CA LEU A 123 -0.60 0.59 -7.57
C LEU A 123 -0.70 0.55 -9.09
N GLU A 124 -1.20 -0.54 -9.68
CA GLU A 124 -1.43 -0.64 -11.13
C GLU A 124 -2.53 0.32 -11.61
N ALA A 125 -3.55 0.60 -10.78
CA ALA A 125 -4.68 1.46 -11.14
C ALA A 125 -4.36 2.96 -10.99
N SER A 126 -3.71 3.37 -9.89
CA SER A 126 -3.40 4.78 -9.62
C SER A 126 -2.01 5.21 -10.10
N GLY A 127 -1.10 4.25 -10.30
CA GLY A 127 0.31 4.49 -10.60
C GLY A 127 1.15 4.96 -9.40
N VAL A 128 0.51 5.37 -8.29
CA VAL A 128 1.16 5.86 -7.07
C VAL A 128 0.41 5.34 -5.85
N ARG A 129 1.13 4.84 -4.86
CA ARG A 129 0.57 4.38 -3.57
C ARG A 129 1.45 4.84 -2.41
N PHE A 130 0.81 5.23 -1.31
CA PHE A 130 1.49 5.40 -0.03
C PHE A 130 1.44 4.09 0.78
N PHE A 131 2.61 3.59 1.17
CA PHE A 131 2.77 2.45 2.06
C PHE A 131 3.17 2.94 3.44
N ALA A 132 2.36 2.64 4.47
CA ALA A 132 2.72 2.95 5.85
C ALA A 132 3.89 2.07 6.33
N ASP A 133 3.91 0.80 5.92
CA ASP A 133 4.93 -0.18 6.30
C ASP A 133 5.85 -0.56 5.14
N ALA A 134 7.14 -0.74 5.46
CA ALA A 134 8.13 -1.27 4.51
C ALA A 134 7.80 -2.70 4.07
N ASN A 135 7.27 -3.53 5.00
CA ASN A 135 6.91 -4.92 4.72
C ASN A 135 5.79 -5.01 3.67
N ALA A 136 4.73 -4.20 3.80
CA ALA A 136 3.63 -4.15 2.83
C ALA A 136 4.11 -3.80 1.41
N ARG A 137 5.08 -2.87 1.30
CA ARG A 137 5.72 -2.54 0.02
C ARG A 137 6.48 -3.73 -0.55
N GLU A 138 7.27 -4.42 0.27
CA GLU A 138 8.08 -5.57 -0.17
C GLU A 138 7.21 -6.75 -0.62
N GLU A 139 6.11 -7.01 0.08
CA GLU A 139 5.13 -8.04 -0.31
C GLU A 139 4.45 -7.71 -1.64
N ALA A 140 4.02 -6.45 -1.82
CA ALA A 140 3.44 -5.99 -3.08
C ALA A 140 4.43 -6.11 -4.24
N GLU A 141 5.70 -5.77 -3.99
CA GLU A 141 6.77 -5.90 -4.98
C GLU A 141 7.05 -7.37 -5.34
N ALA A 142 7.13 -8.25 -4.34
CA ALA A 142 7.31 -9.69 -4.57
C ALA A 142 6.17 -10.27 -5.43
N PHE A 143 4.93 -9.85 -5.17
CA PHE A 143 3.77 -10.25 -5.97
C PHE A 143 3.87 -9.78 -7.42
N LEU A 144 4.28 -8.52 -7.67
CA LEU A 144 4.45 -7.99 -9.03
C LEU A 144 5.58 -8.69 -9.79
N GLN A 145 6.69 -9.01 -9.10
CA GLN A 145 7.78 -9.78 -9.70
C GLN A 145 7.34 -11.20 -10.06
N GLN A 146 6.57 -11.85 -9.19
CA GLN A 146 6.01 -13.17 -9.46
C GLN A 146 5.05 -13.13 -10.66
N LYS A 147 4.14 -12.15 -10.70
CA LYS A 147 3.22 -11.94 -11.83
C LYS A 147 3.97 -11.79 -13.16
N ARG A 148 5.05 -11.00 -13.22
CA ARG A 148 5.89 -10.87 -14.42
C ARG A 148 6.55 -12.19 -14.82
N ARG A 149 7.02 -12.98 -13.86
CA ARG A 149 7.65 -14.29 -14.13
C ARG A 149 6.62 -15.27 -14.71
N ASP A 150 5.42 -15.30 -14.15
CA ASP A 150 4.33 -16.17 -14.62
C ASP A 150 3.86 -15.76 -16.02
N GLU A 151 3.75 -14.46 -16.30
CA GLU A 151 3.42 -13.94 -17.63
C GLU A 151 4.52 -14.25 -18.66
N ALA A 152 5.80 -14.11 -18.29
CA ALA A 152 6.92 -14.46 -19.16
C ALA A 152 6.98 -15.97 -19.44
N ALA A 153 6.73 -16.81 -18.43
CA ALA A 153 6.65 -18.25 -18.60
C ALA A 153 5.45 -18.66 -19.48
N ALA A 154 4.30 -18.01 -19.32
CA ALA A 154 3.12 -18.24 -20.16
C ALA A 154 3.33 -17.77 -21.60
N ALA A 155 4.07 -16.68 -21.83
CA ALA A 155 4.45 -16.21 -23.17
C ALA A 155 5.42 -17.19 -23.85
N ALA A 156 6.46 -17.65 -23.13
CA ALA A 156 7.42 -18.64 -23.62
C ALA A 156 6.79 -20.02 -23.91
N ALA A 157 5.71 -20.37 -23.21
CA ALA A 157 4.96 -21.60 -23.49
C ALA A 157 4.07 -21.52 -24.74
N LYS A 158 3.69 -20.30 -25.18
CA LYS A 158 2.86 -20.06 -26.37
C LYS A 158 3.69 -19.87 -27.64
N GLU A 159 4.89 -19.31 -27.52
CA GLU A 159 5.86 -19.18 -28.62
C GLU A 159 6.88 -20.32 -28.49
N GLY A 160 6.63 -21.44 -29.18
CA GLY A 160 7.54 -22.59 -29.20
C GLY A 160 9.00 -22.16 -29.35
N GLY A 161 9.80 -22.50 -28.34
CA GLY A 161 11.01 -21.77 -27.98
C GLY A 161 12.01 -21.57 -29.10
N ASP A 162 12.28 -20.29 -29.40
CA ASP A 162 13.63 -19.76 -29.69
C ASP A 162 13.59 -18.23 -29.71
N VAL A 163 13.41 -17.60 -28.55
CA VAL A 163 13.87 -16.23 -28.30
C VAL A 163 14.56 -16.20 -26.95
N ALA A 164 15.68 -16.93 -26.87
CA ALA A 164 16.64 -16.70 -25.81
C ALA A 164 17.31 -15.34 -26.01
N ALA A 165 17.27 -14.54 -24.93
CA ALA A 165 18.34 -13.63 -24.55
C ALA A 165 18.58 -12.39 -25.44
N SER A 166 17.65 -11.44 -25.47
CA SER A 166 18.00 -10.03 -25.67
C SER A 166 16.93 -9.08 -25.10
N GLY A 167 16.89 -8.96 -23.77
CA GLY A 167 16.06 -7.92 -23.13
C GLY A 167 15.74 -8.17 -21.65
N ILE A 168 15.89 -9.39 -21.16
CA ILE A 168 15.78 -9.68 -19.73
C ILE A 168 17.16 -9.43 -19.13
N SER A 169 17.45 -8.17 -18.80
CA SER A 169 18.50 -7.87 -17.82
C SER A 169 18.08 -8.56 -16.53
N SER A 170 18.69 -9.71 -16.29
CA SER A 170 18.59 -10.52 -15.09
C SER A 170 19.25 -9.80 -13.90
N SER A 171 18.63 -8.72 -13.45
CA SER A 171 18.93 -8.03 -12.20
C SER A 171 17.64 -7.37 -11.75
N GLU A 172 17.03 -7.91 -10.69
CA GLU A 172 16.69 -7.20 -9.44
C GLU A 172 16.28 -5.71 -9.50
N GLU A 173 15.75 -5.23 -10.62
CA GLU A 173 15.35 -3.85 -10.77
C GLU A 173 14.00 -3.70 -10.09
N ARG A 174 13.98 -2.91 -9.01
CA ARG A 174 12.78 -2.73 -8.21
C ARG A 174 11.65 -2.23 -9.10
N ILE A 175 10.51 -2.91 -9.04
CA ILE A 175 9.32 -2.52 -9.80
C ILE A 175 8.74 -1.25 -9.19
N ILE A 176 8.73 -1.20 -7.86
CA ILE A 176 8.22 -0.06 -7.10
C ILE A 176 9.38 0.89 -6.84
N GLN A 177 9.35 2.03 -7.52
CA GLN A 177 10.35 3.09 -7.33
C GLN A 177 9.87 4.08 -6.24
N PRO A 178 10.81 4.70 -5.50
CA PRO A 178 10.46 5.80 -4.61
C PRO A 178 9.91 6.99 -5.42
N ALA A 179 9.16 7.87 -4.77
CA ALA A 179 8.66 9.09 -5.41
C ALA A 179 9.80 9.90 -6.04
N ASP A 180 9.55 10.46 -7.22
CA ASP A 180 10.52 11.27 -7.96
C ASP A 180 10.96 12.50 -7.16
N GLU A 181 12.16 12.98 -7.45
CA GLU A 181 12.72 14.17 -6.80
C GLU A 181 11.85 15.42 -6.99
N THR A 182 11.22 15.54 -8.16
CA THR A 182 10.29 16.64 -8.46
C THR A 182 9.08 16.63 -7.53
N VAL A 183 8.52 15.44 -7.26
CA VAL A 183 7.39 15.28 -6.34
C VAL A 183 7.82 15.61 -4.93
N ARG A 184 8.99 15.14 -4.49
CA ARG A 184 9.55 15.47 -3.17
C ARG A 184 9.71 16.99 -3.00
N GLN A 185 10.26 17.68 -4.00
CA GLN A 185 10.43 19.12 -3.96
C GLN A 185 9.10 19.86 -3.87
N VAL A 186 8.12 19.50 -4.70
CA VAL A 186 6.78 20.13 -4.66
C VAL A 186 6.12 19.98 -3.29
N ILE A 187 6.26 18.82 -2.65
CA ILE A 187 5.72 18.58 -1.31
C ILE A 187 6.44 19.44 -0.29
N VAL A 188 7.78 19.50 -0.32
CA VAL A 188 8.56 20.35 0.59
C VAL A 188 8.16 21.82 0.41
N ASP A 189 8.11 22.30 -0.82
CA ASP A 189 7.78 23.70 -1.11
C ASP A 189 6.37 24.06 -0.66
N ARG A 190 5.37 23.22 -0.94
CA ARG A 190 3.98 23.51 -0.60
C ARG A 190 3.63 23.22 0.86
N ALA A 191 4.04 22.06 1.39
CA ALA A 191 3.63 21.59 2.72
C ALA A 191 4.50 22.14 3.85
N ILE A 192 5.80 22.36 3.61
CA ILE A 192 6.74 22.79 4.66
C ILE A 192 7.05 24.27 4.51
N VAL A 193 7.50 24.70 3.33
CA VAL A 193 7.88 26.10 3.09
C VAL A 193 6.63 26.98 2.96
N GLY A 194 5.50 26.39 2.56
CA GLY A 194 4.27 27.13 2.34
C GLY A 194 4.33 28.03 1.11
N GLN A 195 5.11 27.65 0.08
CA GLN A 195 5.14 28.37 -1.18
C GLN A 195 3.80 28.22 -1.90
N HIS A 196 3.06 29.31 -1.97
CA HIS A 196 1.83 29.44 -2.72
C HIS A 196 1.85 30.75 -3.51
N GLU A 197 0.99 30.84 -4.53
CA GLU A 197 0.85 32.07 -5.28
C GLU A 197 0.24 33.16 -4.38
N ALA A 198 1.01 34.20 -4.10
CA ALA A 198 0.54 35.30 -3.28
C ALA A 198 -0.52 36.11 -4.04
N PRO A 199 -1.67 36.45 -3.43
CA PRO A 199 -2.68 37.27 -4.07
C PRO A 199 -2.10 38.67 -4.36
N GLN A 200 -1.98 39.03 -5.63
CA GLN A 200 -1.52 40.34 -6.05
C GLN A 200 -2.69 41.31 -6.17
N TYR A 201 -2.48 42.55 -5.76
CA TYR A 201 -3.48 43.60 -5.97
C TYR A 201 -3.51 43.98 -7.44
N ALA A 202 -4.66 43.75 -8.08
CA ALA A 202 -4.86 44.08 -9.49
C ALA A 202 -6.13 44.92 -9.66
N THR A 203 -6.10 45.83 -10.61
CA THR A 203 -7.24 46.69 -10.97
C THR A 203 -7.98 46.18 -12.20
N ASP A 204 -7.38 45.27 -12.96
CA ASP A 204 -8.04 44.59 -14.07
C ASP A 204 -8.99 43.50 -13.52
N PRO A 205 -10.13 43.26 -14.21
CA PRO A 205 -11.13 42.31 -13.73
C PRO A 205 -10.63 40.86 -13.61
N ILE A 206 -9.62 40.47 -14.41
CA ILE A 206 -9.03 39.13 -14.36
C ILE A 206 -8.17 39.00 -13.10
N GLY A 207 -7.22 39.92 -12.90
CA GLY A 207 -6.36 39.93 -11.72
C GLY A 207 -7.14 40.13 -10.42
N LEU A 208 -8.20 40.92 -10.43
CA LEU A 208 -9.10 41.05 -9.28
C LEU A 208 -9.73 39.69 -8.95
N ALA A 209 -10.35 39.03 -9.94
CA ALA A 209 -10.95 37.72 -9.73
C ALA A 209 -9.92 36.69 -9.24
N ARG A 210 -8.73 36.62 -9.87
CA ARG A 210 -7.64 35.74 -9.44
C ARG A 210 -7.25 35.98 -7.99
N SER A 211 -7.11 37.25 -7.58
CA SER A 211 -6.79 37.60 -6.18
C SER A 211 -7.86 37.16 -5.18
N TRP A 212 -9.14 37.21 -5.56
CA TRP A 212 -10.24 36.69 -4.74
C TRP A 212 -10.26 35.17 -4.67
N HIS A 213 -10.02 34.49 -5.79
CA HIS A 213 -9.93 33.03 -5.83
C HIS A 213 -8.73 32.51 -5.06
N LEU A 214 -7.55 33.13 -5.16
CA LEU A 214 -6.36 32.73 -4.40
C LEU A 214 -6.51 32.93 -2.90
N ARG A 215 -7.36 33.89 -2.46
CA ARG A 215 -7.67 34.09 -1.04
C ARG A 215 -8.70 33.08 -0.52
N ALA A 216 -9.55 32.55 -1.40
CA ALA A 216 -10.57 31.60 -1.06
C ALA A 216 -10.09 30.18 -1.37
N GLU A 217 -9.85 29.36 -0.35
CA GLU A 217 -9.42 27.96 -0.49
C GLU A 217 -10.44 27.04 -1.19
N THR A 218 -11.56 27.58 -1.67
CA THR A 218 -12.64 26.83 -2.31
C THR A 218 -12.39 26.51 -3.79
N TYR A 219 -11.48 27.21 -4.46
CA TYR A 219 -11.23 27.03 -5.89
C TYR A 219 -9.92 26.30 -6.13
N SER A 220 -9.96 25.22 -6.93
CA SER A 220 -8.74 24.57 -7.39
C SER A 220 -8.05 25.41 -8.47
N GLN A 221 -6.76 25.17 -8.70
CA GLN A 221 -6.01 25.86 -9.77
C GLN A 221 -6.67 25.68 -11.14
N ASN A 222 -7.23 24.50 -11.41
CA ASN A 222 -7.97 24.24 -12.64
C ASN A 222 -9.25 25.08 -12.75
N ASP A 223 -9.98 25.26 -11.64
CA ASP A 223 -11.20 26.08 -11.64
C ASP A 223 -10.88 27.55 -11.88
N VAL A 224 -9.79 28.04 -11.29
CA VAL A 224 -9.29 29.41 -11.52
C VAL A 224 -8.93 29.59 -12.99
N ASP A 225 -8.16 28.67 -13.57
CA ASP A 225 -7.77 28.74 -14.98
C ASP A 225 -8.98 28.69 -15.93
N GLN A 226 -9.98 27.87 -15.63
CA GLN A 226 -11.21 27.80 -16.43
C GLN A 226 -12.04 29.08 -16.33
N PHE A 227 -12.15 29.64 -15.11
CA PHE A 227 -12.82 30.90 -14.88
C PHE A 227 -12.13 32.04 -15.65
N GLU A 228 -10.80 32.15 -15.55
CA GLU A 228 -10.02 33.16 -16.25
C GLU A 228 -10.15 33.03 -17.77
N LYS A 229 -10.05 31.81 -18.31
CA LYS A 229 -10.28 31.57 -19.75
C LYS A 229 -11.66 32.05 -20.19
N LYS A 230 -12.69 31.82 -19.37
CA LYS A 230 -14.04 32.29 -19.69
C LYS A 230 -14.16 33.80 -19.60
N LEU A 231 -13.57 34.42 -18.58
CA LEU A 231 -13.60 35.86 -18.38
C LEU A 231 -12.85 36.58 -19.51
N GLN A 232 -11.67 36.10 -19.91
CA GLN A 232 -10.93 36.57 -21.08
C GLN A 232 -11.75 36.46 -22.37
N SER A 233 -12.48 35.35 -22.56
CA SER A 233 -13.38 35.17 -23.71
C SER A 233 -14.51 36.21 -23.73
N LEU A 234 -15.10 36.53 -22.58
CA LEU A 234 -16.17 37.52 -22.49
C LEU A 234 -15.65 38.95 -22.72
N LEU A 235 -14.50 39.30 -22.15
CA LEU A 235 -13.89 40.62 -22.34
C LEU A 235 -13.42 40.85 -23.79
N SER A 236 -12.81 39.84 -24.41
CA SER A 236 -12.40 39.92 -25.82
C SER A 236 -13.60 39.99 -26.77
N LYS A 237 -14.72 39.36 -26.42
CA LYS A 237 -15.99 39.47 -27.16
C LYS A 237 -16.65 40.84 -26.97
N ALA A 238 -16.61 41.40 -25.76
CA ALA A 238 -17.10 42.74 -25.47
C ALA A 238 -16.30 43.82 -26.22
N GLY A 239 -14.97 43.68 -26.34
CA GLY A 239 -14.12 44.58 -27.12
C GLY A 239 -14.39 44.55 -28.63
N LYS A 240 -14.88 43.44 -29.18
CA LYS A 240 -15.25 43.31 -30.61
C LYS A 240 -16.67 43.79 -30.93
N ALA A 241 -17.55 43.90 -29.94
CA ALA A 241 -18.91 44.40 -30.13
C ALA A 241 -18.99 45.93 -30.29
N GLY A 242 -17.89 46.66 -30.08
CA GLY A 242 -17.80 48.11 -30.23
C GLY A 242 -17.13 48.62 -31.52
N ALA A 243 -16.71 47.74 -32.43
CA ALA A 243 -16.14 48.17 -33.71
C ALA A 243 -17.29 48.49 -34.70
N PRO A 244 -17.45 49.75 -35.15
CA PRO A 244 -18.48 50.09 -36.12
C PRO A 244 -18.17 49.35 -37.43
N GLN A 245 -19.06 48.46 -37.84
CA GLN A 245 -19.07 47.93 -39.20
C GLN A 245 -19.27 49.08 -40.18
N GLY A 246 -18.19 49.42 -40.88
CA GLY A 246 -18.19 49.90 -42.26
C GLY A 246 -19.16 51.02 -42.60
N ALA A 247 -18.69 52.27 -42.48
CA ALA A 247 -19.09 53.34 -43.38
C ALA A 247 -18.67 52.98 -44.82
N GLY A 248 -19.50 52.18 -45.49
CA GLY A 248 -19.41 51.88 -46.91
C GLY A 248 -19.90 53.06 -47.73
N ARG A 249 -18.93 53.75 -48.35
CA ARG A 249 -19.08 54.83 -49.34
C ARG A 249 -20.22 54.56 -50.33
N ASN A 250 -21.25 55.40 -50.33
CA ASN A 250 -22.03 55.72 -51.53
C ASN A 250 -22.10 57.24 -51.67
N ALA A 251 -21.07 57.80 -52.29
CA ALA A 251 -21.13 59.10 -52.91
C ALA A 251 -20.60 58.96 -54.35
N ARG A 252 -21.48 59.33 -55.29
CA ARG A 252 -21.22 59.77 -56.68
C ARG A 252 -21.42 58.74 -57.80
N ALA A 253 -22.66 58.73 -58.33
CA ALA A 253 -22.94 58.74 -59.78
C ALA A 253 -24.39 59.19 -60.02
N ALA A 254 -24.58 60.05 -61.02
CA ALA A 254 -25.79 60.77 -61.49
C ALA A 254 -26.12 62.07 -60.75
#